data_AF-A0A1V6LZZ8-F1
#
_entry.id   AF-A0A1V6LZZ8-F1
#
_cell.length_a   1.000
_cell.length_b   1.000
_cell.length_c   1.000
_cell.angle_alpha   90.00
_cell.angle_beta   90.00
_cell.angle_gamma   90.00
#
_symmetry.space_group_name_H-M   'P 1'
#
loop_
_entity.id
_entity.type
_entity.pdbx_description
1 polymer ?
#
loop_
_entity_poly.entity_id
_entity_poly.type
_entity_poly.pdbx_seq_one_letter_code
_entity_poly.pdbx_strand_id
1 'polypeptide(L)'
;MIFRDPLFLVFLLVIPPLIYVYFRSRGTNQVVFPSLEALKKIKPSFAQRYRHILIILRSTAIVLFVIALARPQYGNKQTKVTTEGIDIVLAVDVSGSMLAEDFEIAGRRYNRLHVVKQVVKDFIMKRTNDRIGLVVFAGRPYTQCPMTLDYGMLLQLLDKVEIGMVEDGTAIGSALGSSIERLKNTKAKSKVIILLTDGRNNSGEIDPFTAAEIARTFGIKIYAIGAGTKGLAPFPAFDIFGNKVMKQVKVDIDDDALREIARITDGNYYRATDTESLKEIYGQIDKLEKTESDVTQYTEYNELFHYFLLSAFGLLFVELGLAKTKLRKIP
;
A
#
# COMPACT_ATOMS: atom_id res chain seq x y z
N MET A 1 16.13 -15.19 14.72
CA MET A 1 15.30 -16.35 15.10
C MET A 1 14.58 -15.97 16.37
N ILE A 2 13.25 -15.95 16.34
CA ILE A 2 12.39 -15.52 17.46
C ILE A 2 11.54 -16.73 17.85
N PHE A 3 11.32 -16.95 19.15
CA PHE A 3 10.38 -17.96 19.63
C PHE A 3 9.00 -17.32 19.78
N ARG A 4 7.98 -17.88 19.14
CA ARG A 4 6.60 -17.38 19.26
C ARG A 4 6.05 -17.60 20.66
N ASP A 5 6.35 -18.76 21.25
CA ASP A 5 5.79 -19.19 22.54
C ASP A 5 6.92 -19.56 23.52
N PRO A 6 7.68 -18.58 24.04
CA PRO A 6 8.86 -18.83 24.87
C PRO A 6 8.54 -19.50 26.22
N LEU A 7 7.27 -19.44 26.68
CA LEU A 7 6.82 -20.08 27.92
C LEU A 7 7.03 -21.60 27.91
N PHE A 8 7.01 -22.25 26.74
CA PHE A 8 7.28 -23.68 26.65
C PHE A 8 8.72 -24.05 27.03
N LEU A 9 9.67 -23.11 27.00
CA LEU A 9 11.05 -23.37 27.46
C LEU A 9 11.13 -23.71 28.95
N VAL A 10 10.12 -23.38 29.76
CA VAL A 10 10.04 -23.78 31.17
C VAL A 10 10.02 -25.30 31.34
N PHE A 11 9.50 -26.06 30.36
CA PHE A 11 9.52 -27.52 30.38
C PHE A 11 10.93 -28.12 30.37
N LEU A 12 11.96 -27.35 30.00
CA LEU A 12 13.35 -27.77 30.12
C LEU A 12 13.75 -28.08 31.57
N LEU A 13 13.10 -27.43 32.56
CA LEU A 13 13.34 -27.67 33.99
C LEU A 13 12.87 -29.05 34.49
N VAL A 14 12.09 -29.78 33.69
CA VAL A 14 11.65 -31.16 34.02
C VAL A 14 12.77 -32.18 33.77
N ILE A 15 13.80 -31.83 32.98
CA ILE A 15 14.89 -32.74 32.60
C ILE A 15 15.80 -33.11 33.79
N PRO A 16 16.30 -32.18 34.63
CA PRO A 16 17.14 -32.54 35.77
C PRO A 16 16.46 -33.48 36.79
N PRO A 17 15.17 -33.29 37.17
CA PRO A 17 14.43 -34.26 38.00
C PRO A 17 14.36 -35.66 37.38
N LEU A 18 14.11 -35.77 36.07
CA LEU A 18 14.06 -37.07 35.38
C LEU A 18 15.42 -37.79 35.40
N ILE A 19 16.51 -37.04 35.19
CA ILE A 19 17.87 -37.56 35.30
C ILE A 19 18.15 -38.00 36.75
N TYR A 20 17.78 -37.19 37.74
CA TYR A 20 17.94 -37.50 39.16
C TYR A 20 17.19 -38.79 39.57
N VAL A 21 15.92 -38.94 39.17
CA VAL A 21 15.13 -40.16 39.42
C VAL A 21 15.74 -41.38 38.72
N TYR A 22 16.26 -41.22 37.51
CA TYR A 22 16.95 -42.31 36.81
C TYR A 22 18.19 -42.79 37.58
N PHE A 23 19.01 -41.88 38.11
CA PHE A 23 20.17 -42.26 38.91
C PHE A 23 19.78 -42.84 40.28
N ARG A 24 18.71 -42.32 40.90
CA ARG A 24 18.22 -42.80 42.22
C ARG A 24 17.53 -44.17 42.16
N SER A 25 16.79 -44.47 41.09
CA SER A 25 16.13 -45.78 40.89
C SER A 25 17.09 -46.92 40.53
N ARG A 26 18.40 -46.65 40.42
CA ARG A 26 19.42 -47.71 40.25
C ARG A 26 19.51 -48.66 41.44
N GLY A 27 19.03 -48.25 42.62
CA GLY A 27 19.17 -49.03 43.85
C GLY A 27 18.01 -49.96 44.19
N THR A 28 16.87 -49.93 43.49
CA THR A 28 15.62 -50.57 43.99
C THR A 28 15.33 -51.96 43.44
N ASN A 29 15.92 -52.37 42.30
CA ASN A 29 15.82 -53.75 41.79
C ASN A 29 17.13 -54.49 42.08
N GLN A 30 17.39 -54.75 43.35
CA GLN A 30 18.48 -55.63 43.77
C GLN A 30 17.90 -57.03 43.94
N VAL A 31 18.35 -57.98 43.13
CA VAL A 31 18.11 -59.39 43.38
C VAL A 31 19.09 -59.81 44.48
N VAL A 32 18.56 -60.27 45.62
CA VAL A 32 19.39 -60.76 46.73
C VAL A 32 20.09 -62.04 46.25
N PHE A 33 21.42 -61.99 46.12
CA PHE A 33 22.24 -63.12 45.66
C PHE A 33 23.13 -63.62 46.81
N PRO A 34 23.14 -64.93 47.14
CA PRO A 34 23.85 -65.45 48.33
C PRO A 34 25.38 -65.36 48.30
N SER A 35 26.02 -65.16 47.14
CA SER A 35 27.48 -64.94 47.05
C SER A 35 27.85 -63.91 45.99
N LEU A 36 28.70 -62.94 46.37
CA LEU A 36 29.16 -61.83 45.52
C LEU A 36 30.54 -62.08 44.89
N GLU A 37 31.23 -63.15 45.28
CA GLU A 37 32.59 -63.44 44.81
C GLU A 37 32.64 -63.90 43.35
N ALA A 38 31.64 -64.64 42.89
CA ALA A 38 31.52 -65.05 41.48
C ALA A 38 31.13 -63.87 40.56
N LEU A 39 30.40 -62.88 41.08
CA LEU A 39 29.92 -61.73 40.30
C LEU A 39 30.98 -60.64 40.12
N LYS A 40 31.88 -60.44 41.09
CA LYS A 40 32.96 -59.44 41.02
C LYS A 40 33.96 -59.67 39.88
N LYS A 41 34.06 -60.89 39.36
CA LYS A 41 34.96 -61.26 38.24
C LYS A 41 34.34 -61.03 36.86
N ILE A 42 33.05 -60.69 36.76
CA ILE A 42 32.36 -60.46 35.49
C ILE A 42 32.58 -59.01 35.06
N LYS A 43 33.32 -58.80 33.96
CA LYS A 43 33.47 -57.48 33.35
C LYS A 43 32.09 -56.99 32.86
N PRO A 44 31.76 -55.70 33.04
CA PRO A 44 30.48 -55.18 32.57
C PRO A 44 30.34 -55.40 31.05
N SER A 45 29.22 -55.98 30.64
CA SER A 45 28.92 -56.20 29.22
C SER A 45 28.90 -54.87 28.47
N PHE A 46 29.20 -54.91 27.16
CA PHE A 46 29.11 -53.74 26.27
C PHE A 46 27.74 -53.03 26.42
N ALA A 47 26.66 -53.80 26.55
CA ALA A 47 25.32 -53.26 26.78
C ALA A 47 25.16 -52.51 28.12
N GLN A 48 25.90 -52.89 29.15
CA GLN A 48 25.88 -52.25 30.48
C GLN A 48 26.67 -50.93 30.47
N ARG A 49 27.81 -50.88 29.76
CA ARG A 49 28.65 -49.68 29.64
C ARG A 49 27.97 -48.58 28.82
N TYR A 50 27.35 -48.95 27.70
CA TYR A 50 26.69 -47.99 26.78
C TYR A 50 25.23 -47.71 27.11
N ARG A 51 24.68 -48.27 28.19
CA ARG A 51 23.31 -48.02 28.64
C ARG A 51 23.00 -46.54 28.91
N HIS A 52 24.02 -45.76 29.27
CA HIS A 52 23.90 -44.33 29.49
C HIS A 52 23.60 -43.53 28.21
N ILE A 53 23.89 -44.09 27.03
CA ILE A 53 23.54 -43.46 25.76
C ILE A 53 22.02 -43.32 25.63
N LEU A 54 21.23 -44.28 26.12
CA LEU A 54 19.76 -44.22 26.04
C LEU A 54 19.17 -43.02 26.79
N ILE A 55 19.70 -42.70 27.98
CA ILE A 55 19.21 -41.53 28.72
C ILE A 55 19.66 -40.23 28.07
N ILE A 56 20.88 -40.17 27.52
CA ILE A 56 21.35 -39.00 26.77
C ILE A 56 20.45 -38.78 25.55
N LEU A 57 20.18 -39.83 24.77
CA LEU A 57 19.33 -39.76 23.57
C LEU A 57 17.91 -39.32 23.91
N ARG A 58 17.34 -39.86 24.99
CA ARG A 58 16.01 -39.48 25.49
C ARG A 58 15.97 -38.03 25.97
N SER A 59 16.95 -37.59 26.74
CA SER A 59 17.05 -36.20 27.19
C SER A 59 17.20 -35.25 26.00
N THR A 60 18.05 -35.55 25.02
CA THR A 60 18.20 -34.75 23.80
C THR A 60 16.91 -34.70 22.97
N ALA A 61 16.19 -35.82 22.84
CA ALA A 61 14.88 -35.82 22.17
C ALA A 61 13.87 -34.91 22.88
N ILE A 62 13.80 -34.95 24.22
CA ILE A 62 12.93 -34.08 25.01
C ILE A 62 13.29 -32.60 24.82
N VAL A 63 14.59 -32.24 24.82
CA VAL A 63 15.04 -30.86 24.54
C VAL A 63 14.55 -30.39 23.18
N LEU A 64 14.68 -31.22 22.14
CA LEU A 64 14.25 -30.88 20.78
C LEU A 64 12.72 -30.75 20.68
N PHE A 65 11.95 -31.57 21.39
CA PHE A 65 10.49 -31.39 21.48
C PHE A 65 10.11 -30.06 22.15
N VAL A 66 10.79 -29.71 23.24
CA VAL A 66 10.56 -28.44 23.95
C VAL A 66 10.89 -27.25 23.05
N ILE A 67 12.00 -27.31 22.30
CA ILE A 67 12.37 -26.29 21.31
C ILE A 67 11.33 -26.23 20.19
N ALA A 68 10.84 -27.35 19.67
CA ALA A 68 9.80 -27.37 18.65
C ALA A 68 8.49 -26.73 19.15
N LEU A 69 8.08 -27.00 20.40
CA LEU A 69 6.90 -26.40 21.02
C LEU A 69 7.04 -24.89 21.23
N ALA A 70 8.25 -24.39 21.48
CA ALA A 70 8.51 -22.96 21.57
C ALA A 70 8.38 -22.24 20.20
N ARG A 71 8.13 -22.99 19.11
CA ARG A 71 7.91 -22.52 17.74
C ARG A 71 8.98 -21.51 17.30
N PRO A 72 10.20 -21.98 17.03
CA PRO A 72 11.23 -21.11 16.50
C PRO A 72 10.83 -20.65 15.10
N GLN A 73 10.93 -19.35 14.89
CA GLN A 73 10.57 -18.71 13.63
C GLN A 73 11.76 -17.91 13.09
N TYR A 74 11.86 -17.88 11.77
CA TYR A 74 12.78 -17.00 11.06
C TYR A 74 11.94 -16.01 10.24
N GLY A 75 11.99 -14.73 10.62
CA GLY A 75 11.35 -13.66 9.85
C GLY A 75 12.15 -13.42 8.58
N ASN A 76 11.57 -13.69 7.41
CA ASN A 76 12.21 -13.44 6.13
C ASN A 76 11.41 -12.38 5.38
N LYS A 77 12.01 -11.19 5.23
CA LYS A 77 11.53 -10.00 4.52
C LYS A 77 10.21 -9.39 5.05
N GLN A 78 10.26 -8.09 5.34
CA GLN A 78 9.09 -7.23 5.34
C GLN A 78 8.56 -7.22 3.90
N THR A 79 7.42 -7.87 3.65
CA THR A 79 6.80 -7.80 2.33
C THR A 79 6.07 -6.46 2.26
N LYS A 80 6.44 -5.65 1.25
CA LYS A 80 5.91 -4.31 1.02
C LYS A 80 4.38 -4.34 0.92
N VAL A 81 3.74 -3.79 1.96
CA VAL A 81 2.76 -2.70 1.91
C VAL A 81 1.80 -2.73 0.72
N THR A 82 0.58 -3.21 0.98
CA THR A 82 -0.59 -2.77 0.23
C THR A 82 -0.86 -1.31 0.60
N THR A 83 -0.40 -0.37 -0.22
CA THR A 83 -0.86 1.02 -0.13
C THR A 83 -2.35 1.00 -0.46
N GLU A 84 -3.20 1.32 0.50
CA GLU A 84 -4.59 1.65 0.23
C GLU A 84 -4.58 2.78 -0.80
N GLY A 85 -5.17 2.55 -1.97
CA GLY A 85 -5.25 3.59 -2.98
C GLY A 85 -6.13 4.74 -2.53
N ILE A 86 -5.86 5.91 -3.09
CA ILE A 86 -6.65 7.12 -2.84
C ILE A 86 -7.76 7.26 -3.88
N ASP A 87 -8.80 8.02 -3.52
CA ASP A 87 -9.87 8.36 -4.44
C ASP A 87 -9.67 9.76 -5.00
N ILE A 88 -9.49 9.86 -6.31
CA ILE A 88 -9.18 11.10 -7.01
C ILE A 88 -10.32 11.43 -7.97
N VAL A 89 -10.83 12.66 -7.92
CA VAL A 89 -11.65 13.22 -9.01
C VAL A 89 -10.84 14.28 -9.74
N LEU A 90 -10.69 14.09 -11.05
CA LEU A 90 -10.14 15.08 -11.95
C LEU A 90 -11.29 15.97 -12.42
N ALA A 91 -11.31 17.25 -12.01
CA ALA A 91 -12.27 18.24 -12.47
C ALA A 91 -11.58 19.13 -13.52
N VAL A 92 -11.87 18.90 -14.80
CA VAL A 92 -11.18 19.53 -15.93
C VAL A 92 -12.10 20.54 -16.63
N ASP A 93 -11.63 21.77 -16.74
CA ASP A 93 -12.29 22.82 -17.50
C ASP A 93 -12.22 22.53 -19.01
N VAL A 94 -13.35 22.69 -19.70
CA VAL A 94 -13.51 22.53 -21.16
C VAL A 94 -14.21 23.74 -21.79
N SER A 95 -14.18 24.89 -21.10
CA SER A 95 -14.69 26.16 -21.59
C SER A 95 -13.88 26.72 -22.76
N GLY A 96 -14.41 27.73 -23.43
CA GLY A 96 -13.78 28.33 -24.61
C GLY A 96 -12.34 28.80 -24.38
N SER A 97 -11.99 29.27 -23.18
CA SER A 97 -10.63 29.73 -22.83
C SER A 97 -9.56 28.65 -23.00
N MET A 98 -9.94 27.38 -22.83
CA MET A 98 -9.05 26.23 -22.98
C MET A 98 -8.58 25.99 -24.43
N LEU A 99 -9.12 26.74 -25.41
CA LEU A 99 -8.64 26.78 -26.80
C LEU A 99 -7.32 27.56 -26.97
N ALA A 100 -6.90 28.33 -25.96
CA ALA A 100 -5.66 29.10 -26.02
C ALA A 100 -4.45 28.19 -26.31
N GLU A 101 -3.62 28.55 -27.28
CA GLU A 101 -2.46 27.79 -27.75
C GLU A 101 -1.16 28.29 -27.09
N ASP A 102 -1.14 28.41 -25.75
CA ASP A 102 -0.02 28.97 -24.99
C ASP A 102 0.95 27.94 -24.42
N PHE A 103 0.65 26.64 -24.57
CA PHE A 103 1.58 25.57 -24.20
C PHE A 103 2.36 25.09 -25.42
N GLU A 104 3.64 24.79 -25.21
CA GLU A 104 4.53 24.28 -26.24
C GLU A 104 5.00 22.87 -25.89
N ILE A 105 4.98 21.99 -26.90
CA ILE A 105 5.50 20.63 -26.83
C ILE A 105 6.38 20.41 -28.05
N ALA A 106 7.67 20.14 -27.83
CA ALA A 106 8.64 19.84 -28.87
C ALA A 106 8.67 20.88 -30.03
N GLY A 107 8.60 22.18 -29.71
CA GLY A 107 8.66 23.24 -30.71
C GLY A 107 7.31 23.61 -31.36
N ARG A 108 6.20 22.96 -30.97
CA ARG A 108 4.86 23.20 -31.50
C ARG A 108 3.89 23.64 -30.42
N ARG A 109 3.04 24.60 -30.75
CA ARG A 109 1.99 25.09 -29.85
C ARG A 109 0.77 24.18 -29.90
N TYR A 110 0.22 23.93 -28.73
CA TYR A 110 -1.00 23.13 -28.53
C TYR A 110 -1.96 23.90 -27.64
N ASN A 111 -3.25 23.63 -27.79
CA ASN A 111 -4.23 24.20 -26.89
C ASN A 111 -4.10 23.64 -25.46
N ARG A 112 -4.56 24.40 -24.47
CA ARG A 112 -4.47 24.01 -23.05
C ARG A 112 -5.09 22.64 -22.78
N LEU A 113 -6.31 22.39 -23.29
CA LEU A 113 -7.00 21.12 -23.06
C LEU A 113 -6.18 19.92 -23.59
N HIS A 114 -5.55 20.04 -24.75
CA HIS A 114 -4.73 18.99 -25.33
C HIS A 114 -3.55 18.64 -24.43
N VAL A 115 -2.84 19.66 -23.92
CA VAL A 115 -1.70 19.47 -23.02
C VAL A 115 -2.15 18.87 -21.69
N VAL A 116 -3.27 19.37 -21.14
CA VAL A 116 -3.89 18.82 -19.94
C VAL A 116 -4.22 17.35 -20.12
N LYS A 117 -4.88 16.97 -21.22
CA LYS A 117 -5.19 15.56 -21.53
C LYS A 117 -3.92 14.73 -21.53
N GLN A 118 -2.85 15.20 -22.18
CA GLN A 118 -1.59 14.44 -22.22
C GLN A 118 -0.97 14.24 -20.84
N VAL A 119 -0.90 15.30 -20.01
CA VAL A 119 -0.34 15.18 -18.66
C VAL A 119 -1.22 14.33 -17.74
N VAL A 120 -2.55 14.47 -17.86
CA VAL A 120 -3.52 13.64 -17.14
C VAL A 120 -3.41 12.16 -17.55
N LYS A 121 -3.21 11.85 -18.84
CA LYS A 121 -2.93 10.47 -19.28
C LYS A 121 -1.68 9.93 -18.61
N ASP A 122 -0.58 10.68 -18.62
CA ASP A 122 0.67 10.29 -17.97
C ASP A 122 0.48 10.09 -16.47
N PHE A 123 -0.34 10.91 -15.83
CA PHE A 123 -0.71 10.77 -14.43
C PHE A 123 -1.50 9.48 -14.16
N ILE A 124 -2.53 9.18 -14.96
CA ILE A 124 -3.35 7.96 -14.84
C ILE A 124 -2.50 6.71 -15.08
N MET A 125 -1.65 6.69 -16.11
CA MET A 125 -0.83 5.51 -16.46
C MET A 125 0.20 5.12 -15.39
N LYS A 126 0.56 6.05 -14.49
CA LYS A 126 1.49 5.79 -13.38
C LYS A 126 0.82 5.18 -12.14
N ARG A 127 -0.50 4.99 -12.16
CA ARG A 127 -1.32 4.56 -11.02
C ARG A 127 -1.62 3.07 -11.11
N THR A 128 -1.75 2.43 -9.95
CA THR A 128 -2.08 1.00 -9.87
C THR A 128 -3.25 0.68 -8.96
N ASN A 129 -3.44 1.45 -7.87
CA ASN A 129 -4.44 1.15 -6.84
C ASN A 129 -5.44 2.28 -6.60
N ASP A 130 -5.27 3.45 -7.24
CA ASP A 130 -6.08 4.64 -6.98
C ASP A 130 -7.33 4.62 -7.85
N ARG A 131 -8.50 4.91 -7.27
CA ARG A 131 -9.74 5.07 -8.05
C ARG A 131 -9.79 6.48 -8.58
N ILE A 132 -10.04 6.62 -9.88
CA ILE A 132 -10.05 7.91 -10.53
C ILE A 132 -11.41 8.13 -11.21
N GLY A 133 -12.01 9.29 -10.96
CA GLY A 133 -13.16 9.81 -11.68
C GLY A 133 -12.77 11.02 -12.53
N LEU A 134 -13.58 11.31 -13.55
CA LEU A 134 -13.40 12.47 -14.42
C LEU A 134 -14.70 13.26 -14.48
N VAL A 135 -14.64 14.51 -14.03
CA VAL A 135 -15.67 15.53 -14.23
C VAL A 135 -15.12 16.55 -15.20
N VAL A 136 -15.88 16.83 -16.25
CA VAL A 136 -15.59 17.93 -17.18
C VAL A 136 -16.59 19.04 -16.93
N PHE A 137 -16.19 20.28 -17.07
CA PHE A 137 -17.11 21.40 -16.85
C PHE A 137 -16.79 22.60 -17.73
N ALA A 138 -17.87 23.33 -18.06
CA ALA A 138 -17.82 24.68 -18.59
C ALA A 138 -18.92 25.46 -17.86
N GLY A 139 -19.97 25.95 -18.53
CA GLY A 139 -21.12 26.59 -17.90
C GLY A 139 -21.90 25.66 -16.96
N ARG A 140 -21.74 24.34 -17.10
CA ARG A 140 -22.30 23.30 -16.22
C ARG A 140 -21.31 22.13 -16.06
N PRO A 141 -21.39 21.34 -14.98
CA PRO A 141 -20.56 20.16 -14.81
C PRO A 141 -21.19 18.90 -15.43
N TYR A 142 -20.35 18.00 -15.93
CA TYR A 142 -20.73 16.69 -16.43
C TYR A 142 -19.76 15.62 -15.93
N THR A 143 -20.27 14.53 -15.37
CA THR A 143 -19.44 13.38 -14.99
C THR A 143 -19.14 12.55 -16.23
N GLN A 144 -17.96 12.78 -16.81
CA GLN A 144 -17.49 12.05 -17.98
C GLN A 144 -17.17 10.59 -17.62
N CYS A 145 -16.53 10.35 -16.48
CA CYS A 145 -16.23 9.01 -15.98
C CYS A 145 -16.54 8.91 -14.48
N PRO A 146 -17.36 7.93 -14.04
CA PRO A 146 -17.50 7.64 -12.61
C PRO A 146 -16.18 7.11 -12.02
N MET A 147 -16.11 7.03 -10.69
CA MET A 147 -14.93 6.48 -9.99
C MET A 147 -14.65 5.04 -10.44
N THR A 148 -13.46 4.79 -10.96
CA THR A 148 -13.09 3.48 -11.50
C THR A 148 -11.62 3.12 -11.22
N LEU A 149 -11.32 1.82 -11.21
CA LEU A 149 -9.96 1.27 -11.30
C LEU A 149 -9.59 0.88 -12.74
N ASP A 150 -10.55 0.92 -13.67
CA ASP A 150 -10.31 0.65 -15.08
C ASP A 150 -9.71 1.89 -15.75
N TYR A 151 -8.38 1.96 -15.71
CA TYR A 151 -7.62 3.03 -16.33
C TYR A 151 -7.74 3.03 -17.86
N GLY A 152 -7.96 1.88 -18.50
CA GLY A 152 -8.12 1.80 -19.94
C GLY A 152 -9.39 2.53 -20.40
N MET A 153 -10.50 2.25 -19.72
CA MET A 153 -11.78 2.92 -19.98
C MET A 153 -11.71 4.42 -19.65
N LEU A 154 -11.09 4.79 -18.52
CA LEU A 154 -10.89 6.20 -18.16
C LEU A 154 -10.09 6.97 -19.22
N LEU A 155 -9.00 6.39 -19.74
CA LEU A 155 -8.18 6.99 -20.79
C LEU A 155 -8.97 7.19 -22.09
N GLN A 156 -9.80 6.20 -22.48
CA GLN A 156 -10.68 6.32 -23.64
C GLN A 156 -11.73 7.42 -23.47
N LEU A 157 -12.30 7.57 -22.27
CA LEU A 157 -13.29 8.61 -21.98
C LEU A 157 -12.66 10.00 -21.93
N LEU A 158 -11.45 10.11 -21.39
CA LEU A 158 -10.64 11.33 -21.43
C LEU A 158 -10.35 11.74 -22.89
N ASP A 159 -10.07 10.78 -23.76
CA ASP A 159 -9.82 11.04 -25.17
C ASP A 159 -11.00 11.65 -25.92
N LYS A 160 -12.22 11.32 -25.51
CA LYS A 160 -13.46 11.89 -26.06
C LYS A 160 -13.78 13.30 -25.55
N VAL A 161 -13.03 13.82 -24.59
CA VAL A 161 -13.25 15.17 -24.07
C VAL A 161 -12.77 16.19 -25.09
N GLU A 162 -13.69 17.04 -25.52
CA GLU A 162 -13.52 18.10 -26.50
C GLU A 162 -14.12 19.41 -25.98
N ILE A 163 -13.61 20.54 -26.48
CA ILE A 163 -14.14 21.86 -26.15
C ILE A 163 -15.47 22.05 -26.88
N GLY A 164 -16.45 22.66 -26.21
CA GLY A 164 -17.79 22.87 -26.77
C GLY A 164 -18.75 21.69 -26.61
N MET A 165 -18.34 20.63 -25.89
CA MET A 165 -19.28 19.56 -25.46
C MET A 165 -20.32 20.04 -24.44
N VAL A 166 -20.03 21.16 -23.77
CA VAL A 166 -20.86 21.77 -22.74
C VAL A 166 -21.08 23.24 -23.12
N GLU A 167 -22.22 23.80 -22.71
CA GLU A 167 -22.51 25.24 -22.82
C GLU A 167 -21.34 26.05 -22.24
N ASP A 168 -20.94 27.12 -22.94
CA ASP A 168 -19.78 27.92 -22.57
C ASP A 168 -19.98 28.64 -21.23
N GLY A 169 -18.86 29.06 -20.62
CA GLY A 169 -18.81 29.58 -19.25
C GLY A 169 -17.96 28.69 -18.35
N THR A 170 -17.82 29.07 -17.08
CA THR A 170 -16.95 28.40 -16.11
C THR A 170 -17.66 28.31 -14.76
N ALA A 171 -18.22 27.13 -14.47
CA ALA A 171 -19.00 26.82 -13.26
C ALA A 171 -18.19 25.96 -12.28
N ILE A 172 -17.19 26.59 -11.65
CA ILE A 172 -16.25 25.94 -10.72
C ILE A 172 -16.99 25.36 -9.52
N GLY A 173 -17.88 26.12 -8.87
CA GLY A 173 -18.58 25.64 -7.68
C GLY A 173 -19.50 24.47 -7.96
N SER A 174 -20.19 24.48 -9.10
CA SER A 174 -20.99 23.34 -9.55
C SER A 174 -20.14 22.12 -9.89
N ALA A 175 -18.97 22.30 -10.51
CA ALA A 175 -18.01 21.23 -10.78
C ALA A 175 -17.45 20.60 -9.51
N LEU A 176 -17.13 21.41 -8.50
CA LEU A 176 -16.76 20.94 -7.17
C LEU A 176 -17.91 20.18 -6.52
N GLY A 177 -19.15 20.69 -6.57
CA GLY A 177 -20.33 20.00 -6.07
C GLY A 177 -20.52 18.60 -6.70
N SER A 178 -20.40 18.51 -8.03
CA SER A 178 -20.47 17.23 -8.74
C SER A 178 -19.35 16.26 -8.31
N SER A 179 -18.14 16.79 -8.14
CA SER A 179 -16.96 16.03 -7.71
C SER A 179 -17.09 15.51 -6.27
N ILE A 180 -17.57 16.35 -5.36
CA ILE A 180 -17.86 16.00 -3.96
C ILE A 180 -18.90 14.87 -3.91
N GLU A 181 -19.95 14.95 -4.72
CA GLU A 181 -20.98 13.91 -4.77
C GLU A 181 -20.41 12.53 -5.14
N ARG A 182 -19.38 12.49 -6.00
CA ARG A 182 -18.70 11.24 -6.37
C ARG A 182 -17.83 10.68 -5.24
N LEU A 183 -17.27 11.54 -4.39
CA LEU A 183 -16.32 11.18 -3.35
C LEU A 183 -16.95 10.98 -1.96
N LYS A 184 -18.05 11.65 -1.63
CA LYS A 184 -18.60 11.72 -0.26
C LYS A 184 -18.90 10.33 0.33
N ASN A 185 -19.41 9.41 -0.48
CA ASN A 185 -19.83 8.06 -0.05
C ASN A 185 -18.73 7.00 -0.19
N THR A 186 -17.52 7.38 -0.59
CA THR A 186 -16.41 6.44 -0.74
C THR A 186 -15.79 6.10 0.62
N LYS A 187 -15.24 4.89 0.73
CA LYS A 187 -14.57 4.39 1.95
C LYS A 187 -13.06 4.67 1.98
N ALA A 188 -12.51 5.38 0.99
CA ALA A 188 -11.09 5.69 0.95
C ALA A 188 -10.70 6.64 2.10
N LYS A 189 -9.50 6.42 2.67
CA LYS A 189 -8.95 7.27 3.73
C LYS A 189 -8.58 8.66 3.23
N SER A 190 -7.95 8.74 2.06
CA SER A 190 -7.68 10.00 1.37
C SER A 190 -8.60 10.16 0.15
N LYS A 191 -9.16 11.36 0.02
CA LYS A 191 -10.08 11.78 -1.03
C LYS A 191 -9.65 13.14 -1.54
N VAL A 192 -9.41 13.25 -2.83
CA VAL A 192 -8.89 14.47 -3.42
C VAL A 192 -9.63 14.85 -4.69
N ILE A 193 -9.81 16.16 -4.89
CA ILE A 193 -10.25 16.75 -6.14
C ILE A 193 -9.08 17.51 -6.71
N ILE A 194 -8.70 17.20 -7.95
CA ILE A 194 -7.73 18.00 -8.71
C ILE A 194 -8.53 18.86 -9.68
N LEU A 195 -8.70 20.12 -9.33
CA LEU A 195 -9.38 21.12 -10.14
C LEU A 195 -8.38 21.75 -11.10
N LEU A 196 -8.64 21.68 -12.39
CA LEU A 196 -7.85 22.31 -13.43
C LEU A 196 -8.72 23.28 -14.21
N THR A 197 -8.37 24.57 -14.16
CA THR A 197 -9.11 25.65 -14.82
C THR A 197 -8.17 26.78 -15.19
N ASP A 198 -8.57 27.55 -16.20
CA ASP A 198 -7.85 28.71 -16.70
C ASP A 198 -8.70 30.00 -16.65
N GLY A 199 -9.83 29.95 -15.97
CA GLY A 199 -10.83 31.02 -15.96
C GLY A 199 -11.31 31.39 -14.56
N ARG A 200 -12.19 32.39 -14.53
CA ARG A 200 -12.90 32.84 -13.32
C ARG A 200 -14.28 32.19 -13.28
N ASN A 201 -14.77 31.87 -12.09
CA ASN A 201 -16.14 31.40 -11.96
C ASN A 201 -17.12 32.49 -12.40
N ASN A 202 -17.81 32.27 -13.51
CA ASN A 202 -18.77 33.23 -14.08
C ASN A 202 -20.15 32.62 -14.34
N SER A 203 -20.29 31.32 -14.07
CA SER A 203 -21.50 30.52 -14.32
C SER A 203 -21.75 29.56 -13.15
N GLY A 204 -22.90 28.89 -13.18
CA GLY A 204 -23.26 27.88 -12.18
C GLY A 204 -24.11 28.42 -11.03
N GLU A 205 -24.73 27.48 -10.32
CA GLU A 205 -25.69 27.78 -9.23
C GLU A 205 -25.02 27.78 -7.84
N ILE A 206 -23.80 27.26 -7.76
CA ILE A 206 -23.08 27.06 -6.50
C ILE A 206 -21.86 27.97 -6.49
N ASP A 207 -21.71 28.72 -5.42
CA ASP A 207 -20.52 29.52 -5.15
C ASP A 207 -19.29 28.61 -4.88
N PRO A 208 -18.12 28.88 -5.50
CA PRO A 208 -16.93 28.03 -5.35
C PRO A 208 -16.42 27.90 -3.90
N PHE A 209 -16.49 28.96 -3.09
CA PHE A 209 -16.04 28.93 -1.70
C PHE A 209 -16.99 28.09 -0.85
N THR A 210 -18.29 28.21 -1.09
CA THR A 210 -19.31 27.36 -0.47
C THR A 210 -19.08 25.88 -0.81
N ALA A 211 -18.76 25.56 -2.07
CA ALA A 211 -18.42 24.19 -2.45
C ALA A 211 -17.15 23.68 -1.75
N ALA A 212 -16.13 24.53 -1.60
CA ALA A 212 -14.91 24.18 -0.86
C ALA A 212 -15.18 23.87 0.62
N GLU A 213 -16.05 24.65 1.27
CA GLU A 213 -16.48 24.40 2.65
C GLU A 213 -17.21 23.06 2.83
N ILE A 214 -18.04 22.71 1.84
CA ILE A 214 -18.71 21.41 1.80
C ILE A 214 -17.65 20.30 1.62
N ALA A 215 -16.68 20.46 0.72
CA ALA A 215 -15.61 19.49 0.52
C ALA A 215 -14.82 19.24 1.81
N ARG A 216 -14.46 20.31 2.53
CA ARG A 216 -13.80 20.23 3.84
C ARG A 216 -14.59 19.39 4.84
N THR A 217 -15.90 19.59 4.90
CA THR A 217 -16.79 18.85 5.82
C THR A 217 -16.76 17.34 5.57
N PHE A 218 -16.52 16.91 4.32
CA PHE A 218 -16.37 15.50 3.94
C PHE A 218 -14.93 14.99 3.97
N GLY A 219 -13.97 15.79 4.45
CA GLY A 219 -12.55 15.46 4.46
C GLY A 219 -11.96 15.31 3.05
N ILE A 220 -12.47 16.07 2.08
CA ILE A 220 -12.00 16.06 0.70
C ILE A 220 -11.08 17.27 0.49
N LYS A 221 -9.84 17.01 0.06
CA LYS A 221 -8.88 18.08 -0.27
C LYS A 221 -9.04 18.53 -1.71
N ILE A 222 -8.92 19.82 -1.98
CA ILE A 222 -8.95 20.38 -3.33
C ILE A 222 -7.55 20.91 -3.69
N TYR A 223 -6.96 20.30 -4.71
CA TYR A 223 -5.76 20.80 -5.37
C TYR A 223 -6.18 21.59 -6.60
N ALA A 224 -5.95 22.91 -6.58
CA ALA A 224 -6.32 23.80 -7.67
C ALA A 224 -5.10 24.08 -8.56
N ILE A 225 -5.27 23.89 -9.87
CA ILE A 225 -4.24 24.11 -10.89
C ILE A 225 -4.75 25.15 -11.87
N GLY A 226 -4.15 26.35 -11.80
CA GLY A 226 -4.35 27.40 -12.79
C GLY A 226 -3.53 27.13 -14.04
N ALA A 227 -4.17 26.77 -15.15
CA ALA A 227 -3.48 26.44 -16.41
C ALA A 227 -3.40 27.66 -17.32
N GLY A 228 -2.20 28.19 -17.55
CA GLY A 228 -2.01 29.26 -18.51
C GLY A 228 -0.87 30.20 -18.18
N THR A 229 -0.24 30.69 -19.24
CA THR A 229 0.81 31.70 -19.20
C THR A 229 0.30 33.02 -18.61
N LYS A 230 1.20 33.82 -18.03
CA LYS A 230 0.85 35.17 -17.54
C LYS A 230 0.85 36.14 -18.72
N GLY A 231 -0.19 36.96 -18.82
CA GLY A 231 -0.28 38.04 -19.82
C GLY A 231 -1.19 37.68 -20.99
N LEU A 232 -0.64 37.69 -22.21
CA LEU A 232 -1.39 37.44 -23.44
C LEU A 232 -1.12 36.03 -23.94
N ALA A 233 -2.19 35.32 -24.31
CA ALA A 233 -2.12 34.02 -24.95
C ALA A 233 -2.68 34.09 -26.38
N PRO A 234 -2.09 33.35 -27.33
CA PRO A 234 -2.64 33.22 -28.68
C PRO A 234 -3.93 32.40 -28.62
N PHE A 235 -5.02 32.99 -29.11
CA PHE A 235 -6.33 32.39 -29.16
C PHE A 235 -6.77 32.23 -30.62
N PRO A 236 -7.24 31.05 -31.04
CA PRO A 236 -7.74 30.84 -32.39
C PRO A 236 -9.07 31.55 -32.60
N ALA A 237 -9.11 32.48 -33.56
CA ALA A 237 -10.32 33.18 -33.98
C ALA A 237 -10.51 33.04 -35.49
N PHE A 238 -11.72 33.29 -35.99
CA PHE A 238 -11.99 33.37 -37.42
C PHE A 238 -12.13 34.84 -37.84
N ASP A 239 -11.53 35.20 -38.98
CA ASP A 239 -11.77 36.50 -39.60
C ASP A 239 -13.14 36.53 -40.33
N ILE A 240 -13.52 37.70 -40.84
CA ILE A 240 -14.77 37.88 -41.61
C ILE A 240 -14.83 37.07 -42.91
N PHE A 241 -13.70 36.50 -43.34
CA PHE A 241 -13.56 35.66 -44.53
C PHE A 241 -13.46 34.17 -44.18
N GLY A 242 -13.57 33.81 -42.90
CA GLY A 242 -13.51 32.42 -42.41
C GLY A 242 -12.09 31.86 -42.24
N ASN A 243 -11.03 32.65 -42.38
CA ASN A 243 -9.66 32.20 -42.14
C ASN A 243 -9.34 32.16 -40.65
N LYS A 244 -8.64 31.11 -40.20
CA LYS A 244 -8.13 30.99 -38.82
C LYS A 244 -7.01 32.03 -38.60
N VAL A 245 -7.25 32.99 -37.72
CA VAL A 245 -6.29 34.01 -37.27
C VAL A 245 -6.04 33.87 -35.78
N MET A 246 -4.79 34.07 -35.35
CA MET A 246 -4.44 34.04 -33.92
C MET A 246 -4.59 35.44 -33.33
N LYS A 247 -5.49 35.62 -32.37
CA LYS A 247 -5.64 36.86 -31.61
C LYS A 247 -4.97 36.73 -30.26
N GLN A 248 -4.24 37.74 -29.84
CA GLN A 248 -3.68 37.79 -28.49
C GLN A 248 -4.78 38.20 -27.52
N VAL A 249 -5.19 37.28 -26.65
CA VAL A 249 -6.23 37.51 -25.63
C VAL A 249 -5.58 37.49 -24.25
N LYS A 250 -5.98 38.40 -23.38
CA LYS A 250 -5.48 38.44 -22.00
C LYS A 250 -5.99 37.23 -21.24
N VAL A 251 -5.07 36.49 -20.64
CA VAL A 251 -5.37 35.38 -19.74
C VAL A 251 -5.86 35.97 -18.42
N ASP A 252 -7.11 35.67 -18.06
CA ASP A 252 -7.76 36.16 -16.84
C ASP A 252 -8.04 34.98 -15.90
N ILE A 253 -7.01 34.57 -15.14
CA ILE A 253 -7.11 33.51 -14.13
C ILE A 253 -7.26 34.17 -12.76
N ASP A 254 -8.24 33.71 -11.97
CA ASP A 254 -8.45 34.16 -10.60
C ASP A 254 -7.54 33.38 -9.62
N ASP A 255 -6.24 33.69 -9.63
CA ASP A 255 -5.25 33.04 -8.76
C ASP A 255 -5.64 33.09 -7.27
N ASP A 256 -6.25 34.19 -6.83
CA ASP A 256 -6.60 34.41 -5.43
C ASP A 256 -7.80 33.56 -5.01
N ALA A 257 -8.84 33.48 -5.86
CA ALA A 257 -9.96 32.58 -5.61
C ALA A 257 -9.53 31.10 -5.58
N LEU A 258 -8.70 30.67 -6.54
CA LEU A 258 -8.20 29.29 -6.58
C LEU A 258 -7.32 28.95 -5.38
N ARG A 259 -6.48 29.89 -4.94
CA ARG A 259 -5.66 29.74 -3.73
C ARG A 259 -6.53 29.59 -2.49
N GLU A 260 -7.58 30.39 -2.38
CA GLU A 260 -8.49 30.34 -1.24
C GLU A 260 -9.31 29.04 -1.21
N ILE A 261 -9.82 28.56 -2.35
CA ILE A 261 -10.50 27.26 -2.46
C ILE A 261 -9.60 26.12 -1.97
N ALA A 262 -8.34 26.09 -2.41
CA ALA A 262 -7.38 25.08 -1.97
C ALA A 262 -7.10 25.20 -0.47
N ARG A 263 -6.90 26.43 0.03
CA ARG A 263 -6.61 26.71 1.45
C ARG A 263 -7.75 26.27 2.37
N ILE A 264 -9.01 26.46 1.98
CA ILE A 264 -10.17 26.03 2.79
C ILE A 264 -10.10 24.52 3.05
N THR A 265 -9.63 23.73 2.10
CA THR A 265 -9.66 22.25 2.17
C THR A 265 -8.31 21.61 2.55
N ASP A 266 -7.37 22.38 3.08
CA ASP A 266 -5.99 21.94 3.36
C ASP A 266 -5.28 21.34 2.13
N GLY A 267 -5.66 21.81 0.94
CA GLY A 267 -4.99 21.50 -0.33
C GLY A 267 -4.04 22.63 -0.76
N ASN A 268 -3.45 22.47 -1.94
CA ASN A 268 -2.50 23.43 -2.50
C ASN A 268 -2.97 24.00 -3.84
N TYR A 269 -2.64 25.27 -4.05
CA TYR A 269 -2.77 25.93 -5.35
C TYR A 269 -1.44 25.91 -6.11
N TYR A 270 -1.53 25.59 -7.40
CA TYR A 270 -0.40 25.58 -8.31
C TYR A 270 -0.71 26.37 -9.58
N ARG A 271 0.32 27.03 -10.12
CA ARG A 271 0.24 27.68 -11.43
C ARG A 271 1.04 26.86 -12.44
N ALA A 272 0.38 26.38 -13.49
CA ALA A 272 1.02 25.68 -14.59
C ALA A 272 1.17 26.63 -15.79
N THR A 273 2.42 27.00 -16.10
CA THR A 273 2.75 27.87 -17.24
C THR A 273 3.17 27.11 -18.48
N ASP A 274 3.57 25.86 -18.31
CA ASP A 274 4.10 25.00 -19.36
C ASP A 274 3.88 23.51 -19.01
N THR A 275 4.13 22.64 -19.99
CA THR A 275 3.85 21.20 -19.88
C THR A 275 4.65 20.53 -18.76
N GLU A 276 5.89 20.95 -18.53
CA GLU A 276 6.75 20.33 -17.51
C GLU A 276 6.33 20.78 -16.11
N SER A 277 6.01 22.07 -15.93
CA SER A 277 5.43 22.57 -14.67
C SER A 277 4.17 21.79 -14.28
N LEU A 278 3.29 21.49 -15.25
CA LEU A 278 2.08 20.69 -15.00
C LEU A 278 2.43 19.27 -14.55
N LYS A 279 3.39 18.60 -15.20
CA LYS A 279 3.84 17.26 -14.79
C LYS A 279 4.45 17.26 -13.39
N GLU A 280 5.25 18.27 -13.06
CA GLU A 280 5.85 18.42 -11.73
C GLU A 280 4.79 18.57 -10.65
N ILE A 281 3.77 19.40 -10.89
CA ILE A 281 2.64 19.61 -9.98
C ILE A 281 1.93 18.29 -9.66
N TYR A 282 1.58 17.49 -10.69
CA TYR A 282 0.98 16.18 -10.48
C TYR A 282 1.90 15.23 -9.70
N GLY A 283 3.22 15.33 -9.89
CA GLY A 283 4.22 14.61 -9.11
C GLY A 283 4.32 15.05 -7.65
N GLN A 284 4.08 16.33 -7.35
CA GLN A 284 4.03 16.84 -5.97
C GLN A 284 2.77 16.36 -5.25
N ILE A 285 1.61 16.43 -5.91
CA ILE A 285 0.34 15.91 -5.39
C ILE A 285 0.47 14.42 -5.04
N ASP A 286 1.12 13.63 -5.91
CA ASP A 286 1.37 12.20 -5.64
C ASP A 286 2.16 11.96 -4.35
N LYS A 287 3.21 12.76 -4.10
CA LYS A 287 4.05 12.61 -2.92
C LYS A 287 3.31 12.96 -1.63
N LEU A 288 2.50 14.02 -1.65
CA LEU A 288 1.73 14.46 -0.50
C LEU A 288 0.73 13.38 -0.07
N GLU A 289 -0.07 12.86 -1.02
CA GLU A 289 -1.11 11.89 -0.69
C GLU A 289 -0.58 10.49 -0.34
N LYS A 290 0.55 10.08 -0.95
CA LYS A 290 1.23 8.83 -0.54
C LYS A 290 1.81 8.90 0.87
N THR A 291 2.24 10.08 1.32
CA THR A 291 2.81 10.25 2.67
C THR A 291 1.74 10.14 3.75
N GLU A 292 0.52 10.56 3.46
CA GLU A 292 -0.61 10.48 4.39
C GLU A 292 -1.31 9.12 4.44
N SER A 293 -1.07 8.26 3.45
CA SER A 293 -1.69 6.94 3.36
C SER A 293 -0.91 5.90 4.18
N ASP A 294 -1.57 5.26 5.16
CA ASP A 294 -0.95 4.27 6.04
C ASP A 294 -0.29 3.12 5.27
N VAL A 295 1.00 2.96 5.52
CA VAL A 295 1.84 1.90 4.97
C VAL A 295 1.70 0.67 5.89
N THR A 296 0.69 -0.17 5.66
CA THR A 296 0.51 -1.41 6.46
C THR A 296 1.57 -2.43 6.05
N GLN A 297 2.61 -2.61 6.88
CA GLN A 297 3.63 -3.63 6.67
C GLN A 297 3.18 -4.98 7.23
N TYR A 298 3.10 -6.00 6.36
CA TYR A 298 2.92 -7.39 6.79
C TYR A 298 4.28 -8.09 6.85
N THR A 299 4.59 -8.70 7.99
CA THR A 299 5.77 -9.57 8.14
C THR A 299 5.32 -11.02 8.09
N GLU A 300 5.84 -11.77 7.13
CA GLU A 300 5.62 -13.21 7.05
C GLU A 300 6.73 -13.95 7.80
N TYR A 301 6.35 -14.78 8.78
CA TYR A 301 7.28 -15.57 9.58
C TYR A 301 7.29 -17.00 9.07
N ASN A 302 8.48 -17.54 8.75
CA ASN A 302 8.63 -18.95 8.41
C ASN A 302 8.84 -19.78 9.68
N GLU A 303 8.06 -20.84 9.82
CA GLU A 303 8.06 -21.77 10.95
C GLU A 303 9.18 -22.82 10.82
N LEU A 304 10.15 -22.81 11.74
CA LEU A 304 11.26 -23.78 11.77
C LEU A 304 10.96 -25.01 12.65
N PHE A 305 9.83 -25.05 13.36
CA PHE A 305 9.56 -26.10 14.35
C PHE A 305 9.59 -27.52 13.77
N HIS A 306 9.22 -27.68 12.50
CA HIS A 306 9.19 -28.98 11.82
C HIS A 306 10.57 -29.68 11.81
N TYR A 307 11.67 -28.93 11.63
CA TYR A 307 13.02 -29.50 11.64
C TYR A 307 13.40 -30.07 13.01
N PHE A 308 13.05 -29.34 14.08
CA PHE A 308 13.28 -29.77 15.46
C PHE A 308 12.38 -30.96 15.83
N LEU A 309 11.12 -30.94 15.41
CA LEU A 309 10.15 -32.00 15.67
C LEU A 309 10.56 -33.32 14.99
N LEU A 310 10.92 -33.28 13.71
CA LEU A 310 11.37 -34.47 12.97
C LEU A 310 12.65 -35.06 13.58
N SER A 311 13.59 -34.20 13.98
CA SER A 311 14.83 -34.63 14.65
C SER A 311 14.54 -35.29 16.00
N ALA A 312 13.59 -34.76 16.78
CA ALA A 312 13.17 -35.32 18.06
C ALA A 312 12.53 -36.71 17.91
N PHE A 313 11.62 -36.87 16.95
CA PHE A 313 11.03 -38.18 16.63
C PHE A 313 12.08 -39.19 16.17
N GLY A 314 13.00 -38.79 15.28
CA GLY A 314 14.08 -39.64 14.82
C GLY A 314 14.94 -40.19 15.96
N LEU A 315 15.35 -39.32 16.89
CA LEU A 315 16.12 -39.72 18.07
C LEU A 315 15.34 -40.64 19.00
N LEU A 316 14.04 -40.41 19.18
CA LEU A 316 13.17 -41.27 20.00
C LEU A 316 13.02 -42.66 19.38
N PHE A 317 12.85 -42.77 18.06
CA PHE A 317 12.82 -44.07 17.37
C PHE A 317 14.14 -44.83 17.50
N VAL A 318 15.28 -44.15 17.37
CA VAL A 318 16.60 -44.75 17.58
C VAL A 318 16.76 -45.23 19.03
N GLU A 319 16.31 -44.46 20.02
CA GLU A 319 16.32 -44.84 21.43
C GLU A 319 15.51 -46.12 21.67
N LEU A 320 14.27 -46.16 21.19
CA LEU A 320 13.38 -47.31 21.33
C LEU A 320 13.95 -48.56 20.62
N GLY A 321 14.52 -48.39 19.43
CA GLY A 321 15.18 -49.47 18.69
C GLY A 321 16.37 -50.04 19.45
N LEU A 322 17.25 -49.19 19.95
CA LEU A 322 18.41 -49.61 20.75
C LEU A 322 17.99 -50.25 22.08
N ALA A 323 16.98 -49.70 22.75
CA ALA A 323 16.45 -50.22 24.00
C ALA A 323 15.78 -51.59 23.85
N LYS A 324 15.14 -51.89 22.70
CA LYS A 324 14.50 -53.19 22.46
C LYS A 324 15.42 -54.25 21.85
N THR A 325 16.54 -53.86 21.24
CA THR A 325 17.46 -54.79 20.56
C THR A 325 18.76 -55.00 21.32
N LYS A 326 19.74 -54.09 21.17
CA LYS A 326 21.13 -54.26 21.64
C LYS A 326 21.35 -53.88 23.10
N LEU A 327 20.55 -52.97 23.65
CA LEU A 327 20.67 -52.44 25.01
C LEU A 327 19.48 -52.84 25.90
N ARG A 328 18.90 -54.01 25.62
CA ARG A 328 17.72 -54.53 26.32
C ARG A 328 17.99 -54.69 27.82
N LYS A 329 17.15 -54.04 28.62
CA LYS A 329 17.07 -54.30 30.07
C LYS A 329 16.23 -55.55 30.27
N ILE A 330 16.87 -56.68 30.52
CA ILE A 330 16.19 -57.87 31.02
C ILE A 330 15.96 -57.62 32.53
N PRO A 331 14.74 -57.81 33.05
CA PRO A 331 14.42 -57.60 34.46
C PRO A 331 15.27 -58.44 35.39
#